data_AF-A0A2T5P8N7-F1
#
_entry.id   AF-A0A2T5P8N7-F1
#
_cell.length_a   1.000
_cell.length_b   1.000
_cell.length_c   1.000
_cell.angle_alpha   90.00
_cell.angle_beta   90.00
_cell.angle_gamma   90.00
#
_symmetry.space_group_name_H-M   'P 1'
#
loop_
_entity.id
_entity.type
_entity.pdbx_description
1 polymer ?
#
loop_
_entity_poly.entity_id
_entity_poly.type
_entity_poly.pdbx_seq_one_letter_code
_entity_poly.pdbx_strand_id
1 'polypeptide(L)' 'MTLSINTLMLAIKAVERDMERLEDFVSDEFSAEETEALGQQTQELAQALGELGRLYERERQQNPDCPPLDQLLG' A
#
# COMPACT_ATOMS: atom_id res chain seq x y z
N MET A 1 12.32 11.86 -12.52
CA MET A 1 12.01 10.51 -13.03
C MET A 1 10.52 10.30 -12.83
N THR A 2 9.75 10.14 -13.89
CA THR A 2 8.30 9.84 -13.81
C THR A 2 8.17 8.32 -13.75
N LEU A 3 7.59 7.80 -12.68
CA LEU A 3 7.27 6.36 -12.57
C LEU A 3 6.13 6.07 -13.53
N SER A 4 6.22 4.99 -14.32
CA SER A 4 5.13 4.61 -15.21
C SER A 4 3.91 4.16 -14.39
N ILE A 5 2.70 4.34 -14.92
CA ILE A 5 1.47 3.91 -14.25
C ILE A 5 1.49 2.41 -13.89
N ASN A 6 2.10 1.56 -14.74
CA ASN A 6 2.31 0.14 -14.46
C ASN A 6 3.23 -0.09 -13.26
N THR A 7 4.25 0.74 -13.11
CA THR A 7 5.16 0.69 -11.96
C THR A 7 4.45 1.11 -10.68
N LEU A 8 3.58 2.13 -10.74
CA LEU A 8 2.75 2.55 -9.61
C LEU A 8 1.77 1.45 -9.21
N MET A 9 1.12 0.79 -10.17
CA MET A 9 0.23 -0.35 -9.89
C MET A 9 0.96 -1.49 -9.19
N LEU A 10 2.15 -1.86 -9.67
CA LEU A 10 2.95 -2.91 -9.04
C LEU A 10 3.39 -2.52 -7.62
N ALA A 11 3.77 -1.26 -7.42
CA ALA A 11 4.17 -0.75 -6.11
C ALA A 11 3.00 -0.76 -5.11
N ILE A 12 1.81 -0.33 -5.54
CA ILE A 12 0.59 -0.34 -4.71
C ILE A 12 0.27 -1.77 -4.27
N LYS A 13 0.23 -2.73 -5.20
CA LYS A 13 -0.04 -4.15 -4.89
C LYS A 13 1.01 -4.79 -4.00
N ALA A 14 2.28 -4.36 -4.12
CA ALA A 14 3.33 -4.87 -3.25
C ALA A 14 3.13 -4.40 -1.81
N VAL A 15 2.83 -3.10 -1.62
CA VAL A 15 2.58 -2.51 -0.29
C VAL A 15 1.32 -3.08 0.34
N GLU A 16 0.24 -3.26 -0.43
CA GLU A 16 -1.00 -3.90 0.03
C GLU A 16 -0.74 -5.32 0.55
N ARG A 17 0.00 -6.13 -0.21
CA ARG A 17 0.37 -7.48 0.19
C ARG A 17 1.25 -7.51 1.45
N ASP A 18 2.15 -6.54 1.60
CA ASP A 18 2.98 -6.43 2.80
C ASP A 18 2.15 -6.04 4.02
N MET A 19 1.09 -5.24 3.85
CA MET A 19 0.13 -4.92 4.91
C MET A 19 -0.71 -6.14 5.30
N GLU A 20 -1.28 -6.88 4.34
CA GLU A 20 -2.02 -8.12 4.63
C GLU A 20 -1.15 -9.12 5.41
N ARG A 21 0.12 -9.23 5.02
CA ARG A 21 1.08 -10.11 5.69
C ARG A 21 1.35 -9.66 7.13
N LEU A 22 1.47 -8.36 7.36
CA LEU A 22 1.62 -7.78 8.71
C LEU A 22 0.39 -8.05 9.57
N GLU A 23 -0.82 -7.94 9.02
CA GLU A 23 -2.06 -8.25 9.73
C GLU A 23 -2.16 -9.75 10.09
N ASP A 24 -1.77 -10.65 9.18
CA ASP A 24 -1.68 -12.09 9.44
C ASP A 24 -0.68 -12.41 10.56
N PHE A 25 0.41 -11.64 10.63
CA PHE A 25 1.38 -11.80 11.71
C PHE A 25 0.78 -11.44 13.06
N VAL A 26 -0.19 -10.52 13.18
CA VAL A 26 -0.85 -10.16 14.45
C VAL A 26 -1.84 -11.26 14.87
N SER A 27 -1.34 -12.46 15.20
CA SER A 27 -2.12 -13.52 15.84
C SER A 27 -1.63 -13.76 17.28
N ASP A 28 -2.53 -13.49 18.23
CA ASP A 28 -2.64 -13.79 19.67
C ASP A 28 -1.42 -13.81 20.64
N GLU A 29 -0.15 -13.78 20.20
CA GLU A 29 1.01 -13.98 21.09
C GLU A 29 2.05 -12.84 21.10
N PHE A 30 1.71 -11.63 20.63
CA PHE A 30 2.68 -10.52 20.59
C PHE A 30 2.84 -9.83 21.94
N SER A 31 4.09 -9.56 22.30
CA SER A 31 4.40 -8.66 23.42
C SER A 31 3.98 -7.21 23.06
N ALA A 32 3.76 -6.37 24.08
CA ALA A 32 3.36 -4.97 23.86
C ALA A 32 4.36 -4.21 22.95
N GLU A 33 5.66 -4.45 23.12
CA GLU A 33 6.72 -3.86 22.29
C GLU A 33 6.65 -4.30 20.82
N GLU A 34 6.28 -5.55 20.55
CA GLU A 34 6.15 -6.06 19.18
C GLU A 34 4.88 -5.50 18.52
N THR A 35 3.82 -5.29 19.31
CA THR A 35 2.59 -4.65 18.84
C THR A 35 2.82 -3.18 18.47
N GLU A 36 3.61 -2.45 19.25
CA GLU A 36 3.99 -1.06 18.94
C GLU A 36 4.87 -0.97 17.68
N ALA A 37 5.86 -1.86 17.54
CA ALA A 37 6.71 -1.91 16.35
C ALA A 37 5.94 -2.29 15.07
N LEU A 38 4.98 -3.22 15.18
CA LEU A 38 4.07 -3.59 14.09
C LEU A 38 3.12 -2.44 13.74
N GLY A 39 2.58 -1.74 14.75
CA GLY A 39 1.73 -0.57 14.56
C GLY A 39 2.46 0.57 13.84
N GLN A 40 3.72 0.83 14.22
CA GLN A 40 4.58 1.81 13.55
C GLN A 40 4.81 1.44 12.08
N GLN A 41 5.21 0.18 11.80
CA GLN A 41 5.42 -0.30 10.43
C GLN A 41 4.14 -0.23 9.59
N THR A 42 3.01 -0.61 10.16
CA THR A 42 1.70 -0.54 9.49
C THR A 42 1.35 0.91 9.15
N GLN A 43 1.64 1.85 10.05
CA GLN A 43 1.41 3.27 9.80
C GLN A 43 2.31 3.83 8.69
N GLU A 44 3.58 3.42 8.64
CA GLU A 44 4.51 3.81 7.57
C GLU A 44 4.05 3.26 6.21
N LEU A 45 3.62 1.99 6.15
CA LEU A 45 3.07 1.39 4.94
C LEU A 45 1.77 2.06 4.51
N ALA A 46 0.89 2.42 5.44
CA ALA A 46 -0.34 3.15 5.13
C ALA A 46 -0.05 4.52 4.51
N GLN A 47 0.96 5.23 5.02
CA GLN A 47 1.40 6.50 4.45
C GLN A 47 1.97 6.30 3.04
N ALA A 48 2.85 5.31 2.85
CA ALA A 48 3.42 4.98 1.55
C ALA A 48 2.33 4.62 0.53
N LEU A 49 1.34 3.81 0.92
CA LEU A 49 0.20 3.45 0.09
C LEU A 49 -0.61 4.69 -0.31
N GLY A 50 -0.86 5.61 0.64
CA GLY A 50 -1.56 6.86 0.37
C GLY A 50 -0.81 7.82 -0.55
N GLU A 51 0.52 7.83 -0.54
CA GLU A 51 1.33 8.60 -1.48
C GLU A 51 1.34 7.97 -2.88
N LEU A 52 1.54 6.64 -2.95
CA LEU A 52 1.49 5.89 -4.20
C LEU A 52 0.11 5.98 -4.86
N GLY A 53 -0.97 5.90 -4.08
CA GLY A 53 -2.34 6.06 -4.55
C GLY A 53 -2.58 7.44 -5.16
N ARG A 54 -2.11 8.51 -4.52
CA ARG A 54 -2.19 9.88 -5.06
C ARG A 54 -1.40 10.05 -6.37
N LEU A 55 -0.22 9.46 -6.46
CA LEU A 55 0.57 9.45 -7.70
C LEU A 55 -0.13 8.65 -8.79
N TYR A 56 -0.70 7.49 -8.44
CA TYR A 56 -1.45 6.65 -9.37
C TYR A 56 -2.66 7.37 -9.94
N GLU A 57 -3.46 8.02 -9.09
CA GLU A 57 -4.62 8.79 -9.56
C GLU A 57 -4.23 9.95 -10.47
N ARG A 58 -3.11 10.63 -10.18
CA ARG A 58 -2.57 11.67 -11.06
C ARG A 58 -2.15 11.11 -12.42
N GLU A 59 -1.46 9.98 -12.45
CA GLU A 59 -1.04 9.35 -13.72
C GLU A 59 -2.23 8.75 -14.48
N ARG A 60 -3.25 8.26 -13.76
CA ARG A 60 -4.49 7.73 -14.34
C ARG A 60 -5.26 8.78 -15.12
N GLN A 61 -5.21 10.06 -14.72
CA GLN A 61 -5.81 11.14 -15.52
C GLN A 61 -5.24 11.20 -16.95
N GLN A 62 -3.99 10.74 -17.14
CA GLN A 62 -3.33 10.66 -18.44
C GLN A 62 -3.48 9.27 -19.09
N ASN A 63 -4.00 8.28 -18.35
CA ASN A 63 -4.12 6.87 -18.74
C ASN A 63 -5.52 6.34 -18.36
N PRO A 64 -6.58 6.69 -19.14
CA PRO A 64 -7.97 6.38 -18.79
C PRO A 64 -8.31 4.88 -18.82
N ASP A 65 -7.52 4.06 -19.50
CA ASP A 65 -7.67 2.60 -19.55
C ASP A 65 -7.29 1.90 -18.23
N CYS A 66 -6.66 2.61 -17.29
CA CYS A 66 -6.27 2.05 -16.02
C CYS A 66 -7.42 2.04 -14.99
N PRO A 67 -7.55 0.97 -14.19
CA PRO A 67 -8.60 0.86 -13.17
C PRO A 67 -8.50 1.98 -12.12
N PRO A 68 -9.59 2.34 -11.42
CA PRO A 68 -9.49 3.20 -10.26
C PRO A 68 -8.70 2.52 -9.12
N LEU A 69 -8.11 3.33 -8.23
CA LEU A 69 -7.35 2.83 -7.08
C LEU A 69 -8.17 1.87 -6.20
N ASP A 70 -9.45 2.17 -6.01
CA ASP A 70 -10.39 1.34 -5.22
C ASP A 70 -10.53 -0.08 -5.78
N GLN A 71 -10.44 -0.25 -7.10
CA GLN A 71 -10.48 -1.57 -7.75
C GLN A 71 -9.12 -2.31 -7.66
N LEU A 72 -8.03 -1.61 -7.32
CA LEU A 72 -6.73 -2.23 -7.13
C LEU A 72 -6.53 -2.77 -5.72
N LEU A 73 -7.14 -2.12 -4.72
CA LEU A 73 -7.01 -2.40 -3.27
C LEU A 73 -8.12 -3.32 -2.72
N GLY A 74 -8.84 -4.03 -3.61
CA GLY A 74 -10.09 -4.73 -3.32
C GLY A 74 -10.01 -6.23 -3.53
#